data_AF-A0A0F3GWZ7-F1
#
_entry.id   AF-A0A0F3GWZ7-F1
#
_cell.length_a   1.000
_cell.length_b   1.000
_cell.length_c   1.000
_cell.angle_alpha   90.00
_cell.angle_beta   90.00
_cell.angle_gamma   90.00
#
_symmetry.space_group_name_H-M   'P 1'
#
loop_
_entity.id
_entity.type
_entity.pdbx_description
1 polymer ?
#
loop_
_entity_poly.entity_id
_entity_poly.type
_entity_poly.pdbx_seq_one_letter_code
_entity_poly.pdbx_strand_id
1 'polypeptide(L)' 'MIKGLIYDSNRMHRGTLENRLGNRGSVNLGSTTVMAILPENLVAKLGDQVLVSRLGNSWAVVSKTSGGGSTKEVKV' A
#
# COMPACT_ATOMS: atom_id res chain seq x y z
N MET A 1 19.55 -14.15 11.51
CA MET A 1 19.10 -14.38 10.11
C MET A 1 17.57 -14.39 10.14
N ILE A 2 16.91 -13.26 9.88
CA ILE A 2 15.44 -13.20 9.90
C ILE A 2 14.96 -13.81 8.59
N LYS A 3 14.25 -14.94 8.72
CA LYS A 3 13.62 -15.70 7.65
C LYS A 3 12.75 -14.78 6.79
N GLY A 4 12.86 -14.94 5.47
CA GLY A 4 12.14 -14.14 4.49
C GLY A 4 10.67 -13.96 4.87
N LEU A 5 10.21 -12.71 4.78
CA LEU A 5 8.80 -12.37 4.92
C LEU A 5 8.05 -13.13 3.83
N ILE A 6 7.39 -14.23 4.21
CA ILE A 6 6.55 -14.99 3.28
C ILE A 6 5.30 -14.14 3.05
N TYR A 7 5.29 -13.42 1.92
CA TYR A 7 4.12 -12.73 1.44
C TYR A 7 3.18 -13.77 0.82
N ASP A 8 2.03 -13.99 1.45
CA ASP A 8 0.98 -14.82 0.86
C ASP A 8 0.35 -14.04 -0.31
N SER A 9 0.71 -14.41 -1.54
CA SER A 9 0.21 -13.77 -2.77
C SER A 9 -1.31 -13.91 -2.93
N ASN A 10 -1.94 -14.91 -2.30
CA ASN A 10 -3.40 -15.09 -2.33
C ASN A 10 -4.15 -14.14 -1.39
N ARG A 11 -3.43 -13.35 -0.58
CA ARG A 11 -3.99 -12.32 0.33
C ARG A 11 -3.47 -10.92 0.04
N MET A 12 -3.09 -10.65 -1.20
CA MET A 12 -2.71 -9.30 -1.62
C MET A 12 -3.95 -8.49 -1.99
N HIS A 13 -4.07 -7.32 -1.38
CA HIS A 13 -5.16 -6.39 -1.64
C HIS A 13 -4.60 -5.12 -2.26
N ARG A 14 -5.28 -4.60 -3.28
CA ARG A 14 -4.95 -3.30 -3.86
C ARG A 14 -5.62 -2.19 -3.07
N GLY A 15 -4.92 -1.10 -2.84
CA GLY A 15 -5.49 0.08 -2.20
C GLY A 15 -4.73 1.35 -2.48
N THR A 16 -5.27 2.45 -1.96
CA THR A 16 -4.70 3.79 -2.10
C THR A 16 -3.92 4.16 -0.85
N LEU A 17 -2.67 4.62 -0.99
CA LEU A 17 -1.92 5.18 0.14
C LEU A 17 -2.47 6.57 0.48
N GLU A 18 -3.11 6.73 1.64
CA GLU A 18 -3.77 7.99 2.03
C GLU A 18 -2.95 8.82 3.01
N ASN A 19 -2.16 8.18 3.86
CA ASN A 19 -1.32 8.87 4.84
C ASN A 19 0.01 8.14 5.03
N ARG A 20 1.03 8.88 5.47
CA ARG A 20 2.37 8.38 5.76
C ARG A 20 2.91 9.01 7.05
N LEU A 21 3.29 8.16 8.00
CA LEU A 21 3.93 8.51 9.25
C LEU A 21 5.17 7.63 9.44
N GLY A 22 6.34 8.15 9.07
CA GLY A 22 7.59 7.39 9.11
C GLY A 22 7.54 6.12 8.24
N ASN A 23 7.73 4.96 8.89
CA ASN A 23 7.67 3.63 8.28
C ASN A 23 6.27 3.00 8.28
N ARG A 24 5.22 3.79 8.51
CA ARG A 24 3.82 3.35 8.50
C ARG A 24 2.98 4.25 7.61
N GLY A 25 1.90 3.71 7.07
CA GLY A 25 0.93 4.46 6.29
C GLY A 25 -0.46 3.85 6.36
N SER A 26 -1.48 4.67 6.11
CA SER A 26 -2.85 4.19 5.95
C SER A 26 -3.10 3.84 4.48
N VAL A 27 -3.64 2.65 4.25
CA VAL A 27 -4.01 2.19 2.91
C VAL A 27 -5.50 1.90 2.91
N ASN A 28 -6.22 2.57 2.02
CA ASN A 28 -7.65 2.36 1.82
C ASN A 28 -7.87 1.26 0.77
N LEU A 29 -8.53 0.18 1.17
CA LEU A 29 -8.84 -1.00 0.34
C LEU A 29 -10.25 -0.93 -0.29
N GLY A 30 -10.83 0.26 -0.36
CA GLY A 30 -12.18 0.52 -0.87
C GLY A 30 -13.20 0.68 0.26
N SER A 31 -13.43 -0.36 1.06
CA SER A 31 -14.40 -0.36 2.17
C SER A 31 -13.76 -0.32 3.56
N THR A 32 -12.44 -0.41 3.65
CA THR A 32 -11.72 -0.47 4.92
C THR A 32 -10.36 0.18 4.77
N THR A 33 -9.97 0.97 5.76
CA THR A 33 -8.63 1.54 5.86
C THR A 33 -7.80 0.72 6.83
N VAL A 34 -6.64 0.27 6.39
CA VAL A 34 -5.70 -0.50 7.21
C VAL A 34 -4.42 0.29 7.44
N MET A 35 -3.80 0.11 8.59
CA MET A 35 -2.46 0.63 8.85
C MET A 35 -1.43 -0.41 8.40
N ALA A 36 -0.62 -0.05 7.41
CA ALA A 36 0.39 -0.90 6.80
C ALA A 36 1.81 -0.38 7.09
N ILE A 37 2.74 -1.32 7.25
CA ILE A 37 4.18 -1.04 7.29
C ILE A 37 4.63 -0.67 5.87
N LEU A 38 5.39 0.41 5.77
CA LEU A 38 5.99 0.88 4.53
C LEU A 38 7.47 0.48 4.53
N PRO A 39 7.93 -0.32 3.55
CA PRO A 39 9.35 -0.59 3.36
C PRO A 39 10.14 0.71 3.19
N GLU A 40 11.37 0.76 3.69
CA GLU A 40 12.23 1.95 3.58
C GLU A 40 12.51 2.34 2.13
N ASN A 41 12.61 1.34 1.25
CA ASN A 41 12.80 1.51 -0.19
C ASN A 41 11.49 1.73 -0.97
N LEU A 42 10.34 1.88 -0.29
CA LEU A 42 9.06 2.13 -0.97
C LEU A 42 9.00 3.55 -1.53
N VAL A 43 9.11 3.65 -2.86
CA VAL A 43 8.90 4.88 -3.62
C VAL A 43 7.41 5.01 -3.99
N ALA A 44 6.60 5.41 -3.01
CA ALA A 44 5.18 5.73 -3.19
C ALA A 44 4.83 7.07 -2.55
N LYS A 45 3.97 7.83 -3.21
CA LYS A 45 3.40 9.11 -2.78
C LYS A 45 1.95 8.91 -2.33
N LEU A 46 1.42 9.88 -1.60
CA LEU A 46 -0.01 9.88 -1.26
C LEU A 46 -0.84 9.88 -2.55
N GLY A 47 -1.93 9.10 -2.55
CA GLY A 47 -2.78 8.85 -3.71
C GLY A 47 -2.30 7.69 -4.60
N ASP A 48 -1.04 7.22 -4.47
CA ASP A 48 -0.57 6.08 -5.25
C ASP A 48 -1.33 4.80 -4.92
N GLN A 49 -1.55 3.97 -5.94
CA GLN A 49 -2.07 2.62 -5.74
C GLN A 49 -0.93 1.71 -5.31
N VAL A 50 -1.14 0.99 -4.21
CA VAL A 50 -0.20 0.06 -3.62
C VAL A 50 -0.84 -1.32 -3.48
N LEU A 51 -0.02 -2.36 -3.49
CA LEU A 51 -0.42 -3.68 -3.01
C LEU A 51 -0.01 -3.82 -1.56
N VAL A 52 -0.94 -4.29 -0.75
CA VAL A 52 -0.68 -4.68 0.63
C VAL A 52 -0.90 -6.17 0.81
N SER A 53 -0.08 -6.77 1.66
CA SER A 53 -0.25 -8.16 2.09
C SER A 53 -0.31 -8.23 3.60
N ARG A 54 -0.97 -9.26 4.12
CA ARG A 54 -1.08 -9.51 5.55
C ARG A 54 0.07 -10.38 6.03
N LEU A 55 0.89 -9.84 6.92
CA LEU A 55 1.99 -10.51 7.60
C LEU A 55 1.57 -10.80 9.04
N GLY A 56 0.95 -11.97 9.25
CA GLY A 56 0.37 -12.35 10.54
C GLY A 56 -0.72 -11.37 10.99
N ASN A 57 -0.46 -10.63 12.07
CA ASN A 57 -1.38 -9.62 12.62
C ASN A 57 -1.15 -8.20 12.06
N SER A 58 -0.20 -8.03 11.14
CA SER A 58 0.12 -6.72 10.55
C SER A 58 -0.13 -6.69 9.04
N TRP A 59 -0.31 -5.49 8.50
CA TRP A 59 -0.31 -5.24 7.06
C TRP A 59 1.03 -4.66 6.64
N ALA A 60 1.47 -4.97 5.42
CA ALA A 60 2.65 -4.35 4.83
C ALA A 60 2.42 -4.06 3.35
N VAL A 61 2.91 -2.91 2.90
CA VAL A 61 2.97 -2.59 1.47
C VAL A 61 4.09 -3.41 0.84
N VAL A 62 3.76 -4.13 -0.23
CA VAL A 62 4.70 -4.98 -0.97
C VAL A 62 5.22 -4.30 -2.23
N SER A 63 4.39 -3.46 -2.86
CA SER A 63 4.78 -2.74 -4.07
C SER A 63 3.82 -1.58 -4.36
N LYS A 64 4.30 -0.62 -5.14
CA LYS A 64 3.46 0.34 -5.85
C LYS A 64 2.98 -0.30 -7.15
N THR A 65 1.70 -0.16 -7.49
CA THR A 65 1.12 -0.75 -8.72
C THR A 65 0.71 0.28 -9.78
N SER A 66 0.48 1.53 -9.41
CA SER A 66 0.35 2.61 -10.37
C SER A 66 0.63 3.96 -9.71
N GLY A 67 1.08 4.93 -10.50
CA GLY A 67 1.09 6.34 -10.08
C GLY A 67 -0.35 6.80 -9.94
N GLY A 68 -0.73 7.23 -8.74
CA GLY A 68 -2.02 7.83 -8.45
C GLY A 68 -2.12 9.23 -9.05
N GLY A 69 -2.04 9.33 -10.38
CA GLY A 69 -2.54 10.49 -11.07
C GLY A 69 -4.06 10.39 -11.04
N SER A 70 -4.72 11.17 -10.20
CA SER A 70 -6.09 11.55 -10.48
C SER A 70 -6.05 12.24 -11.85
N THR A 71 -6.27 11.50 -12.94
CA THR A 71 -6.67 12.10 -14.20
C THR A 71 -8.02 12.73 -13.91
N LYS A 72 -8.00 14.00 -13.47
CA LYS A 72 -9.18 14.84 -13.58
C LYS A 72 -9.47 14.86 -15.06
N GLU A 73 -10.47 14.10 -15.51
CA GLU A 73 -11.04 14.31 -16.83
C GLU A 73 -11.47 15.77 -16.88
N VAL A 74 -10.68 16.62 -17.54
CA VAL A 74 -11.11 17.95 -17.91
C VAL A 74 -12.03 17.73 -19.10
N LYS A 75 -13.33 17.67 -18.83
CA LYS A 75 -14.35 17.71 -19.88
C LYS A 75 -14.29 19.13 -20.48
N VAL A 76 -13.71 19.24 -21.67
CA VAL A 76 -13.78 20.45 -22.51
C VAL A 76 -15.16 20.53 -23.12
#